data_AF-A0A7C8EQ03-F1
#
_entry.id   AF-A0A7C8EQ03-F1
#
_cell.length_a   1.000
_cell.length_b   1.000
_cell.length_c   1.000
_cell.angle_alpha   90.00
_cell.angle_beta   90.00
_cell.angle_gamma   90.00
#
_symmetry.space_group_name_H-M   'P 1'
#
loop_
_entity.id
_entity.type
_entity.pdbx_description
1 polymer ?
#
loop_
_entity_poly.entity_id
_entity_poly.type
_entity_poly.pdbx_seq_one_letter_code
_entity_poly.pdbx_strand_id
1 'polypeptide(L)' 'MSDEEIQEDHYRDKYGRWQKERRGGRDRRRDGQPPEGHERRKIFRRKVDREFYEKSHREMIEEALEDFAAEHDGRL' A
#
# COMPACT_ATOMS: atom_id res chain seq x y z
N MET A 1 -36.09 -40.54 14.79
CA MET A 1 -35.23 -39.77 13.88
C MET A 1 -34.52 -38.77 14.77
N SER A 2 -33.22 -38.94 15.01
CA SER A 2 -32.46 -37.96 15.79
C SER A 2 -32.42 -36.65 15.03
N ASP A 3 -32.73 -35.54 15.71
CA ASP A 3 -32.53 -34.19 15.19
C ASP A 3 -31.02 -33.99 14.94
N GLU A 4 -30.55 -34.37 13.75
CA GLU A 4 -29.21 -34.02 13.31
C GLU A 4 -29.24 -32.52 13.05
N GLU A 5 -28.75 -31.73 14.01
CA GLU A 5 -28.55 -30.29 13.88
C GLU A 5 -27.67 -30.02 12.66
N ILE A 6 -28.29 -29.71 11.52
CA ILE A 6 -27.58 -29.38 10.29
C ILE A 6 -26.86 -28.06 10.53
N GLN A 7 -25.54 -28.09 10.59
CA GLN A 7 -24.73 -26.89 10.73
C GLN A 7 -24.65 -26.17 9.39
N GLU A 8 -25.34 -25.04 9.28
CA GLU A 8 -25.31 -24.16 8.11
C GLU A 8 -23.83 -23.80 7.77
N ASP A 9 -23.49 -23.77 6.48
CA ASP A 9 -22.13 -23.61 5.93
C ASP A 9 -21.12 -24.74 6.25
N HIS A 10 -21.57 -25.94 6.65
CA HIS A 10 -20.69 -27.08 6.89
C HIS A 10 -21.18 -28.34 6.15
N TYR A 11 -20.24 -29.18 5.72
CA TYR A 11 -20.52 -30.48 5.13
C TYR A 11 -19.90 -31.59 5.98
N ARG A 12 -20.51 -32.77 5.96
CA ARG A 12 -20.00 -33.95 6.67
C ARG A 12 -18.98 -34.68 5.80
N ASP A 13 -17.77 -34.88 6.33
CA ASP A 13 -16.74 -35.64 5.63
C ASP A 13 -17.03 -37.16 5.68
N LYS A 14 -16.25 -37.95 4.93
CA LYS A 14 -16.35 -39.42 4.91
C LYS A 14 -16.09 -40.10 6.27
N TYR A 15 -15.60 -39.35 7.26
CA TYR A 15 -15.36 -39.80 8.63
C TYR A 15 -16.42 -39.29 9.61
N GLY A 16 -17.49 -38.66 9.11
CA GLY A 16 -18.58 -38.15 9.92
C GLY A 16 -18.31 -36.81 10.60
N ARG A 17 -17.18 -36.13 10.33
CA ARG A 17 -16.81 -34.84 10.93
C ARG A 17 -17.37 -33.67 10.12
N TRP A 18 -17.82 -32.64 10.79
CA TRP A 18 -18.25 -31.38 10.16
C TRP A 18 -17.05 -30.56 9.70
N GLN A 19 -17.04 -30.19 8.42
CA GLN A 19 -16.02 -29.36 7.79
C GLN A 19 -16.66 -28.11 7.22
N LYS A 20 -16.04 -26.95 7.43
CA LYS A 20 -16.56 -25.69 6.92
C LYS A 20 -16.49 -25.66 5.39
N GLU A 21 -17.60 -25.31 4.75
CA GLU A 21 -17.70 -25.08 3.31
C GLU A 21 -16.90 -23.82 2.94
N ARG A 22 -15.72 -24.03 2.33
CA ARG A 22 -14.85 -22.92 1.89
C ARG A 22 -15.05 -22.54 0.42
N ARG A 23 -15.82 -23.34 -0.34
CA ARG A 23 -16.01 -23.19 -1.78
C ARG A 23 -17.12 -22.21 -2.14
N GLY A 24 -18.16 -22.11 -1.30
CA GLY A 24 -19.23 -21.11 -1.44
C GLY A 24 -18.88 -19.72 -0.91
N GLY A 25 -17.68 -19.54 -0.34
CA GLY A 25 -17.24 -18.26 0.19
C GLY A 25 -17.17 -17.19 -0.90
N ARG A 26 -17.57 -15.97 -0.53
CA ARG A 26 -17.51 -14.77 -1.38
C ARG A 26 -16.14 -14.68 -2.07
N ASP A 27 -16.11 -14.66 -3.41
CA ASP A 27 -14.86 -14.55 -4.15
C ASP A 27 -14.25 -13.17 -3.91
N ARG A 28 -13.22 -13.12 -3.06
CA ARG A 28 -12.53 -11.89 -2.70
C ARG A 28 -11.89 -11.19 -3.91
N ARG A 29 -11.73 -11.89 -5.05
CA ARG A 29 -11.27 -11.28 -6.31
C ARG A 29 -12.33 -10.38 -6.93
N ARG A 30 -13.61 -10.54 -6.57
CA ARG A 30 -14.74 -9.79 -7.12
C ARG A 30 -15.10 -8.54 -6.30
N ASP A 31 -14.63 -8.45 -5.06
CA ASP A 31 -15.12 -7.47 -4.08
C ASP A 31 -14.34 -6.16 -3.99
N GLY A 32 -13.39 -5.93 -4.86
CA GLY A 32 -12.71 -4.65 -4.94
C GLY A 32 -11.36 -4.81 -5.59
N GLN A 33 -11.20 -4.18 -6.75
CA GLN A 33 -9.89 -3.96 -7.33
C GLN A 33 -9.07 -3.16 -6.29
N PRO A 34 -8.06 -3.74 -5.61
CA PRO A 34 -7.05 -2.87 -5.03
C PRO A 34 -6.41 -2.09 -6.19
N PRO A 35 -6.00 -0.83 -6.02
CA PRO A 35 -5.23 -0.15 -7.05
C PRO A 35 -4.09 -1.08 -7.43
N GLU A 36 -4.05 -1.47 -8.70
CA GLU A 36 -3.14 -2.48 -9.21
C GLU A 36 -1.74 -2.12 -8.70
N GLY A 37 -0.92 -3.09 -8.27
CA GLY A 37 0.40 -2.76 -7.67
C GLY A 37 1.27 -1.82 -8.53
N HIS A 38 0.96 -1.71 -9.82
CA HIS A 38 1.45 -0.68 -10.74
C HIS A 38 1.08 0.77 -10.34
N GLU A 39 -0.16 1.07 -9.96
CA GLU A 39 -0.61 2.40 -9.54
C GLU A 39 0.01 2.82 -8.20
N ARG A 40 0.09 1.89 -7.24
CA ARG A 40 0.77 2.16 -5.95
C ARG A 40 2.24 2.55 -6.18
N ARG A 41 2.96 1.82 -7.04
CA ARG A 41 4.35 2.14 -7.39
C ARG A 41 4.49 3.52 -8.03
N LYS A 42 3.56 3.93 -8.89
CA LYS A 42 3.57 5.28 -9.51
C LYS A 42 3.44 6.39 -8.46
N ILE A 43 2.57 6.22 -7.45
CA ILE A 43 2.36 7.22 -6.39
C ILE A 43 3.62 7.39 -5.54
N PHE A 44 4.22 6.27 -5.10
CA PHE A 44 5.42 6.34 -4.26
C PHE A 44 6.64 6.87 -5.03
N ARG A 45 6.80 6.51 -6.31
CA ARG A 45 7.89 7.06 -7.14
C ARG A 45 7.79 8.57 -7.27
N ARG A 46 6.59 9.11 -7.56
CA ARG A 46 6.37 10.57 -7.65
C ARG A 46 6.66 11.31 -6.34
N LYS A 47 6.40 10.69 -5.18
CA LYS A 47 6.74 11.29 -3.89
C LYS A 47 8.25 11.32 -3.66
N VAL A 48 8.94 10.21 -3.92
CA VAL A 48 10.40 10.13 -3.80
C VAL A 48 11.09 11.10 -4.77
N ASP A 49 10.64 11.16 -6.02
CA ASP A 49 11.17 12.08 -7.03
C ASP A 49 11.00 13.55 -6.59
N ARG A 50 9.85 13.87 -5.96
CA ARG A 50 9.57 15.21 -5.43
C ARG A 50 10.44 15.56 -4.23
N GLU A 51 10.57 14.66 -3.26
CA GLU A 51 11.40 14.87 -2.07
C GLU A 51 12.88 15.04 -2.46
N PHE A 52 13.35 14.25 -3.43
CA PHE A 52 14.71 14.39 -3.97
C PHE A 52 14.90 15.74 -4.68
N TYR A 53 13.94 16.14 -5.51
CA TYR A 53 13.97 17.42 -6.21
C TYR A 53 13.94 18.62 -5.25
N GLU A 54 13.09 18.58 -4.22
CA GLU A 54 13.01 19.62 -3.19
C GLU A 54 14.32 19.73 -2.39
N LYS A 55 14.96 18.60 -2.06
CA LYS A 55 16.27 18.59 -1.37
C LYS A 55 17.37 19.16 -2.25
N SER A 56 17.49 18.68 -3.48
CA SER A 56 18.50 19.15 -4.44
C SER A 56 18.34 20.64 -4.74
N HIS A 57 17.11 21.12 -4.90
CA HIS A 57 16.87 22.54 -5.16
C HIS A 57 17.20 23.41 -3.94
N ARG A 58 16.94 22.92 -2.72
CA ARG A 58 17.36 23.60 -1.49
C ARG A 58 18.87 23.71 -1.40
N GLU A 59 19.58 22.61 -1.65
CA GLU A 59 21.05 22.58 -1.63
C GLU A 59 21.64 23.58 -2.63
N MET A 60 21.09 23.68 -3.86
CA MET A 60 21.52 24.69 -4.84
C MET A 60 21.30 26.13 -4.36
N ILE A 61 20.19 26.39 -3.68
CA ILE A 61 19.89 27.74 -3.15
C ILE A 61 20.84 28.07 -2.00
N GLU A 62 21.09 27.12 -1.09
CA GLU A 62 22.02 27.29 0.03
C GLU A 62 23.43 27.56 -0.46
N GLU A 63 23.94 26.78 -1.43
CA GLU A 63 25.25 26.99 -2.06
C GLU A 63 25.33 28.38 -2.71
N ALA A 64 24.31 28.78 -3.49
CA ALA A 64 24.29 30.09 -4.13
C ALA A 64 24.26 31.26 -3.11
N LEU A 65 23.58 31.07 -1.97
CA LEU A 65 23.55 32.07 -0.90
C LEU A 65 24.88 32.14 -0.15
N GLU A 66 25.54 31.01 0.06
CA GLU A 66 26.88 30.93 0.66
C GLU A 66 27.93 31.60 -0.23
N ASP A 67 27.92 31.30 -1.53
CA ASP A 67 28.79 31.92 -2.52
C ASP A 67 28.59 33.45 -2.58
N PHE A 68 27.32 33.87 -2.63
CA PHE A 68 26.98 35.30 -2.59
C PHE A 68 27.46 35.96 -1.29
N ALA A 69 27.22 35.33 -0.14
CA ALA A 69 27.65 35.87 1.15
C ALA A 69 29.18 35.95 1.27
N ALA A 70 29.91 34.99 0.70
CA ALA A 70 31.36 34.96 0.66
C ALA A 70 31.94 36.05 -0.26
N GLU A 71 31.32 36.29 -1.42
CA GLU A 71 31.73 37.35 -2.35
C GLU A 71 31.43 38.76 -1.81
N HIS A 72 30.35 38.90 -1.04
CA HIS A 72 29.87 40.19 -0.52
C HIS A 72 30.21 40.46 0.97
N ASP A 73 31.13 39.68 1.56
CA ASP A 73 31.63 39.84 2.94
C ASP A 73 30.50 39.93 3.99
N GLY A 74 29.41 39.20 3.75
CA GLY A 74 28.21 39.19 4.59
C GLY A 74 27.37 40.49 4.58
N ARG A 75 27.60 41.42 3.64
CA ARG A 75 26.77 42.62 3.48
C ARG A 75 25.78 42.44 2.33
N LEU A 76 24.51 42.25 2.72
CA LEU A 76 23.32 42.24 1.87
C LEU A 76 23.25 43.45 0.93
#